data_AF-A0AAE3Y7N6-F1
#
_entry.id   AF-A0AAE3Y7N6-F1
#
_cell.length_a   1.000
_cell.length_b   1.000
_cell.length_c   1.000
_cell.angle_alpha   90.00
_cell.angle_beta   90.00
_cell.angle_gamma   90.00
#
_symmetry.space_group_name_H-M   'P 1'
#
loop_
_entity.id
_entity.type
_entity.pdbx_description
1 polymer ?
#
loop_
_entity_poly.entity_id
_entity_poly.type
_entity_poly.pdbx_seq_one_letter_code
_entity_poly.pdbx_strand_id
1 'polypeptide(L)'
;MKSITQGIGKILLVFLIANLVVTAYFLFAYSPLVESIDLKLIVKIIKQFGLIISIPTSILFVLIDTVLIKRITKTWVLYVSRIIIFLGILYIMWLFFSIYLVASALIDNPLMDK
;
A
#
# COMPACT_ATOMS: atom_id res chain seq x y z
N MET A 1 8.35 -14.13 -23.21
CA MET A 1 7.03 -14.29 -22.54
C MET A 1 7.14 -14.77 -21.08
N LYS A 2 7.87 -15.86 -20.76
CA LYS A 2 7.98 -16.39 -19.37
C LYS A 2 8.38 -15.37 -18.28
N SER A 3 9.26 -14.39 -18.58
CA SER A 3 9.69 -13.42 -17.56
C SER A 3 8.68 -12.28 -17.31
N ILE A 4 7.86 -11.93 -18.31
CA ILE A 4 6.84 -10.88 -18.19
C ILE A 4 5.66 -11.37 -17.36
N THR A 5 5.17 -12.58 -17.63
CA THR A 5 4.08 -13.20 -16.83
C THR A 5 4.49 -13.41 -15.37
N GLN A 6 5.77 -13.75 -15.12
CA GLN A 6 6.30 -13.82 -13.75
C GLN A 6 6.34 -12.46 -13.06
N GLY A 7 6.70 -11.38 -13.78
CA GLY A 7 6.67 -10.02 -13.25
C GLY A 7 5.26 -9.55 -12.89
N ILE A 8 4.31 -9.76 -13.79
CA ILE A 8 2.89 -9.41 -13.57
C ILE A 8 2.32 -10.19 -12.38
N GLY A 9 2.62 -11.49 -12.29
CA GLY A 9 2.18 -12.33 -11.18
C GLY A 9 2.71 -11.84 -9.82
N LYS A 10 3.97 -11.39 -9.76
CA LYS A 10 4.53 -10.79 -8.54
C LYS A 10 3.85 -9.48 -8.17
N ILE A 11 3.60 -8.60 -9.14
CA ILE A 11 2.91 -7.33 -8.89
C ILE A 11 1.51 -7.60 -8.34
N LEU A 12 0.75 -8.51 -8.95
CA LEU A 12 -0.58 -8.88 -8.49
C LEU A 12 -0.55 -9.45 -7.06
N LEU A 13 0.41 -10.32 -6.76
CA LEU A 13 0.52 -10.91 -5.42
C LEU A 13 0.82 -9.84 -4.36
N VAL A 14 1.80 -8.97 -4.63
CA VAL A 14 2.16 -7.88 -3.71
C VAL A 14 1.00 -6.90 -3.56
N PHE A 15 0.27 -6.64 -4.65
CA PHE A 15 -0.92 -5.79 -4.64
C PHE A 15 -2.02 -6.35 -3.76
N LEU A 16 -2.32 -7.65 -3.87
CA LEU A 16 -3.31 -8.30 -3.01
C LEU A 16 -2.91 -8.24 -1.53
N ILE A 17 -1.64 -8.49 -1.22
CA ILE A 17 -1.13 -8.40 0.16
C ILE A 17 -1.21 -6.98 0.68
N ALA A 18 -0.72 -5.99 -0.08
CA ALA A 18 -0.78 -4.58 0.31
C ALA A 18 -2.23 -4.14 0.55
N ASN A 19 -3.14 -4.52 -0.33
CA ASN A 19 -4.55 -4.13 -0.22
C ASN A 19 -5.21 -4.76 1.00
N LEU A 20 -4.87 -6.02 1.30
CA LEU A 20 -5.32 -6.71 2.51
C LEU A 20 -4.79 -6.01 3.77
N VAL A 21 -3.50 -5.68 3.82
CA VAL A 21 -2.88 -5.00 4.97
C VAL A 21 -3.49 -3.61 5.18
N VAL A 22 -3.64 -2.82 4.11
CA VAL A 22 -4.25 -1.49 4.17
C VAL A 22 -5.70 -1.59 4.62
N THR A 23 -6.49 -2.48 4.03
CA THR A 23 -7.90 -2.65 4.38
C THR A 23 -8.05 -3.09 5.84
N ALA A 24 -7.26 -4.06 6.29
CA ALA A 24 -7.25 -4.51 7.68
C ALA A 24 -6.86 -3.38 8.64
N TYR A 25 -5.86 -2.58 8.30
CA TYR A 25 -5.46 -1.42 9.10
C TYR A 25 -6.59 -0.40 9.24
N PHE A 26 -7.22 0.00 8.14
CA PHE A 26 -8.33 0.96 8.18
C PHE A 26 -9.55 0.39 8.91
N LEU A 27 -9.88 -0.88 8.71
CA LEU A 27 -10.96 -1.51 9.48
C LEU A 27 -10.64 -1.52 10.97
N PHE A 28 -9.43 -1.87 11.38
CA PHE A 28 -9.04 -1.90 12.78
C PHE A 28 -9.03 -0.49 13.41
N ALA A 29 -8.41 0.47 12.73
CA ALA A 29 -8.25 1.84 13.23
C ALA A 29 -9.59 2.60 13.34
N TYR A 30 -10.51 2.36 12.40
CA TYR A 30 -11.79 3.06 12.34
C TYR A 30 -12.97 2.23 12.85
N SER A 31 -12.80 0.95 13.21
CA SER A 31 -13.86 0.11 13.80
C SER A 31 -14.61 0.78 14.96
N PRO A 32 -13.96 1.49 15.90
CA PRO A 32 -14.67 2.17 16.99
C PRO A 32 -15.59 3.33 16.54
N LEU A 33 -15.43 3.81 15.31
CA LEU A 33 -16.16 4.96 14.76
C LEU A 33 -17.35 4.56 13.88
N VAL A 34 -17.58 3.26 13.68
CA VAL A 34 -18.65 2.75 12.79
C VAL A 34 -19.51 1.75 13.55
N GLU A 35 -20.84 1.88 13.44
CA GLU A 35 -21.80 1.00 14.13
C GLU A 35 -21.67 -0.47 13.72
N SER A 36 -21.31 -0.75 12.47
CA SER A 36 -21.08 -2.11 11.97
C SER A 36 -20.17 -2.12 10.75
N ILE A 37 -19.42 -3.20 10.61
CA ILE A 37 -18.59 -3.46 9.43
C ILE A 37 -19.46 -4.15 8.38
N ASP A 38 -19.88 -3.41 7.36
CA ASP A 38 -20.61 -3.95 6.22
C ASP A 38 -19.73 -4.08 4.97
N LEU A 39 -20.22 -4.84 3.98
CA LEU A 39 -19.47 -5.07 2.74
C LEU A 39 -19.28 -3.78 1.92
N LYS A 40 -20.19 -2.81 2.05
CA LYS A 40 -20.08 -1.51 1.36
C LYS A 40 -18.93 -0.69 1.92
N LEU A 41 -18.74 -0.67 3.25
CA LEU A 41 -17.63 0.00 3.91
C LEU A 41 -16.29 -0.61 3.48
N ILE A 42 -16.19 -1.95 3.43
CA ILE A 42 -14.98 -2.64 2.98
C ILE A 42 -14.64 -2.22 1.53
N VAL A 43 -15.63 -2.25 0.63
CA VAL A 43 -15.44 -1.83 -0.77
C VAL A 43 -15.03 -0.35 -0.85
N LYS A 44 -15.60 0.50 0.00
CA LYS A 44 -15.24 1.93 0.07
C LYS A 44 -13.80 2.12 0.53
N ILE A 45 -13.36 1.40 1.57
CA ILE A 45 -11.97 1.43 2.06
C ILE A 45 -11.01 0.96 0.97
N ILE A 46 -11.33 -0.15 0.29
CA ILE A 46 -10.51 -0.66 -0.81
C ILE A 46 -10.39 0.40 -1.91
N LYS A 47 -11.51 1.00 -2.35
CA LYS A 47 -11.51 1.99 -3.43
C LYS A 47 -10.78 3.28 -3.07
N GLN A 48 -11.02 3.80 -1.86
CA GLN A 48 -10.50 5.11 -1.44
C GLN A 48 -9.07 5.05 -0.91
N PHE A 49 -8.66 3.94 -0.28
CA PHE A 49 -7.37 3.83 0.40
C PHE A 49 -6.55 2.66 -0.12
N GLY A 50 -7.16 1.48 -0.20
CA GLY A 50 -6.52 0.24 -0.61
C GLY A 50 -5.84 0.36 -1.97
N LEU A 51 -6.57 0.80 -3.01
CA LEU A 51 -6.03 0.93 -4.37
C LEU A 51 -4.92 1.98 -4.47
N ILE A 52 -5.16 3.16 -3.90
CA ILE A 52 -4.24 4.31 -4.01
C ILE A 52 -2.89 3.99 -3.37
N ILE A 53 -2.87 3.30 -2.24
CA ILE A 53 -1.64 2.94 -1.53
C ILE A 53 -1.01 1.67 -2.14
N SER A 54 -1.82 0.67 -2.49
CA SER A 54 -1.31 -0.66 -2.86
C SER A 54 -0.72 -0.72 -4.26
N ILE A 55 -1.26 0.03 -5.22
CA ILE A 55 -0.72 0.06 -6.59
C ILE A 55 0.75 0.55 -6.61
N PRO A 56 1.07 1.77 -6.14
CA PRO A 56 2.45 2.26 -6.16
C PRO A 56 3.37 1.42 -5.26
N THR A 57 2.87 0.92 -4.12
CA THR A 57 3.62 -0.02 -3.26
C THR A 57 4.07 -1.26 -4.04
N SER A 58 3.17 -1.85 -4.81
CA SER A 58 3.44 -3.09 -5.56
C SER A 58 4.44 -2.88 -6.68
N ILE A 59 4.31 -1.77 -7.39
CA ILE A 59 5.23 -1.40 -8.47
C ILE A 59 6.63 -1.18 -7.89
N LEU A 60 6.75 -0.34 -6.85
CA LEU A 60 8.04 -0.03 -6.21
C LEU A 60 8.69 -1.27 -5.61
N PHE A 61 7.92 -2.12 -4.93
CA PHE A 61 8.43 -3.34 -4.33
C PHE A 61 9.00 -4.29 -5.39
N VAL A 62 8.28 -4.52 -6.49
CA VAL A 62 8.76 -5.42 -7.55
C VAL A 62 9.98 -4.85 -8.27
N LEU A 63 10.05 -3.52 -8.46
CA LEU A 63 11.25 -2.86 -8.98
C LEU A 63 12.46 -3.10 -8.07
N ILE A 64 12.29 -2.89 -6.76
CA ILE A 64 13.36 -3.11 -5.77
C ILE A 64 13.75 -4.60 -5.69
N ASP A 65 12.78 -5.52 -5.65
CA ASP A 65 13.03 -6.98 -5.64
C ASP A 65 13.79 -7.43 -6.90
N THR A 66 13.50 -6.81 -8.04
CA THR A 66 14.12 -7.17 -9.32
C THR A 66 15.55 -6.63 -9.45
N VAL A 67 15.85 -5.45 -8.91
CA VAL A 67 17.14 -4.76 -9.07
C VAL A 67 18.11 -5.05 -7.92
N LEU A 68 17.66 -4.95 -6.67
CA LEU A 68 18.53 -4.93 -5.48
C LEU A 68 18.62 -6.29 -4.79
N ILE A 69 17.49 -7.00 -4.70
CA ILE A 69 17.38 -8.20 -3.84
C ILE A 69 18.04 -9.45 -4.47
N LYS A 70 18.24 -9.47 -5.79
CA LYS A 70 18.92 -10.59 -6.49
C LYS A 70 20.37 -10.83 -6.05
N ARG A 71 21.01 -9.87 -5.36
CA ARG A 71 22.39 -9.98 -4.90
C ARG A 71 22.52 -10.71 -3.56
N ILE A 72 21.41 -10.96 -2.86
CA ILE A 72 21.41 -11.61 -1.55
C ILE A 72 21.35 -13.13 -1.75
N THR A 73 22.41 -13.83 -1.35
CA THR A 73 22.54 -15.29 -1.51
C THR A 73 21.95 -16.08 -0.34
N LYS A 74 21.93 -15.49 0.86
CA LYS A 74 21.37 -16.14 2.06
C LYS A 74 19.84 -16.04 2.08
N THR A 75 19.17 -17.20 2.01
CA THR A 75 17.71 -17.31 1.93
C THR A 75 16.95 -16.61 3.07
N TRP A 76 17.40 -16.76 4.32
CA TRP A 76 16.76 -16.07 5.45
C TRP A 76 16.87 -14.54 5.36
N VAL A 77 18.06 -14.03 4.99
CA VAL A 77 18.30 -12.59 4.82
C VAL A 77 17.44 -12.03 3.69
N LEU A 78 17.26 -12.81 2.61
CA LEU A 78 16.37 -12.47 1.50
C LEU A 78 14.94 -12.24 1.98
N TYR A 79 14.37 -13.17 2.75
CA TYR A 79 12.99 -13.04 3.23
C TYR A 79 12.82 -11.88 4.21
N VAL A 80 13.74 -11.73 5.17
CA VAL A 80 13.70 -10.62 6.13
C VAL A 80 13.81 -9.27 5.41
N SER A 81 14.73 -9.14 4.46
CA SER A 81 14.89 -7.91 3.66
C SER A 81 13.62 -7.57 2.87
N ARG A 82 12.95 -8.56 2.27
CA ARG A 82 11.68 -8.36 1.56
C ARG A 82 10.59 -7.85 2.48
N ILE A 83 10.45 -8.41 3.68
CA ILE A 83 9.45 -7.95 4.65
C ILE A 83 9.73 -6.50 5.05
N ILE A 84 10.99 -6.18 5.40
CA ILE A 84 11.38 -4.82 5.80
C ILE A 84 11.12 -3.82 4.67
N ILE A 85 11.51 -4.16 3.44
CA ILE A 85 11.32 -3.31 2.26
C ILE A 85 9.82 -3.15 1.97
N PHE A 86 9.04 -4.22 2.02
CA PHE A 86 7.60 -4.16 1.80
C PHE A 86 6.92 -3.22 2.81
N LEU A 87 7.19 -3.40 4.10
CA LEU A 87 6.63 -2.55 5.16
C LEU A 87 7.13 -1.11 5.04
N GLY A 88 8.40 -0.90 4.71
CA GLY A 88 8.98 0.43 4.51
C GLY A 88 8.32 1.19 3.37
N ILE A 89 8.16 0.54 2.20
CA ILE A 89 7.47 1.16 1.05
C ILE A 89 6.01 1.43 1.39
N LEU A 90 5.32 0.47 2.00
CA LEU A 90 3.91 0.62 2.38
C LEU A 90 3.73 1.82 3.33
N TYR A 91 4.60 1.97 4.32
CA TYR A 91 4.60 3.10 5.24
C TYR A 91 4.88 4.43 4.53
N ILE A 92 5.86 4.47 3.63
CA ILE A 92 6.17 5.67 2.84
C ILE A 92 4.97 6.08 1.96
N MET A 93 4.34 5.12 1.28
CA MET A 93 3.16 5.38 0.45
C MET A 93 1.97 5.86 1.29
N TRP A 94 1.79 5.29 2.47
CA TRP A 94 0.79 5.77 3.43
C TRP A 94 1.08 7.20 3.87
N LEU A 95 2.33 7.54 4.19
CA LEU A 95 2.73 8.89 4.60
C LEU A 95 2.49 9.92 3.48
N PHE A 96 2.88 9.59 2.23
CA PHE A 96 2.57 10.45 1.08
C PHE A 96 1.07 10.66 0.91
N PHE A 97 0.28 9.59 1.05
CA PHE A 97 -1.17 9.66 0.96
C PHE A 97 -1.77 10.52 2.09
N SER A 98 -1.27 10.40 3.32
CA SER A 98 -1.68 11.25 4.45
C SER A 98 -1.34 12.71 4.21
N ILE A 99 -0.14 13.03 3.72
CA ILE A 99 0.24 14.40 3.36
C ILE A 99 -0.69 14.94 2.27
N TYR A 100 -0.98 14.15 1.24
CA TYR A 100 -1.91 14.52 0.18
C TYR A 100 -3.29 14.86 0.74
N LEU A 101 -3.86 14.01 1.61
CA LEU A 101 -5.16 14.27 2.22
C LEU A 101 -5.18 15.54 3.08
N VAL A 102 -4.15 15.76 3.90
CA VAL A 102 -4.05 16.96 4.73
C VAL A 102 -3.89 18.21 3.87
N ALA A 103 -3.05 18.16 2.83
CA ALA A 103 -2.86 19.26 1.91
C ALA A 103 -4.15 19.60 1.15
N SER A 104 -4.87 18.60 0.64
CA SER A 104 -6.18 18.81 0.00
C SER A 104 -7.19 19.44 0.96
N ALA A 105 -7.27 18.95 2.20
CA ALA A 105 -8.18 19.52 3.21
C ALA A 105 -7.82 20.97 3.60
N LEU A 106 -6.53 21.33 3.55
CA LEU A 106 -6.08 22.71 3.78
C LEU A 106 -6.38 23.62 2.58
N ILE A 107 -6.22 23.12 1.34
CA ILE A 107 -6.51 23.88 0.12
C ILE A 107 -8.02 24.14 -0.01
N ASP A 108 -8.86 23.16 0.32
CA ASP A 108 -10.32 23.31 0.32
C ASP A 108 -10.85 24.09 1.54
N ASN A 109 -9.97 24.67 2.37
CA ASN A 109 -10.36 25.42 3.55
C ASN A 109 -10.82 26.85 3.16
N PRO A 110 -12.09 27.23 3.43
CA PRO A 110 -12.61 28.56 3.10
C PRO A 110 -11.91 29.72 3.86
N LEU A 111 -11.01 29.43 4.79
CA LEU A 111 -10.17 30.42 5.48
C LEU A 111 -8.82 30.69 4.77
N MET A 112 -8.45 29.86 3.77
CA MET A 112 -7.25 30.07 2.94
C MET A 112 -7.53 30.87 1.66
N ASP A 113 -8.79 31.07 1.28
CA ASP A 113 -9.19 32.04 0.25
C ASP A 113 -9.06 33.48 0.80
N LYS A 114 -7.87 34.06 0.66
CA LYS A 114 -7.66 35.51 0.66
C LYS A 114 -7.03 35.94 -0.65
#